data_AF-A0A6I3FKX5-F1
#
_entry.id   AF-A0A6I3FKX5-F1
#
_cell.length_a   1.000
_cell.length_b   1.000
_cell.length_c   1.000
_cell.angle_alpha   90.00
_cell.angle_beta   90.00
_cell.angle_gamma   90.00
#
_symmetry.space_group_name_H-M   'P 1'
#
loop_
_entity.id
_entity.type
_entity.pdbx_description
1 polymer ?
#
loop_
_entity_poly.entity_id
_entity_poly.type
_entity_poly.pdbx_seq_one_letter_code
_entity_poly.pdbx_strand_id
1 'polypeptide(L)'
;MNRNRSRVSPGDANPSIIAGGTAPGSTFRSLLRSGGIHTMGLTIDELLRAASEASGGLQDFGDPSFREGLGVFLDSTAADGRFNAIGEAAAEGMCLGNLVNRLRVVDWHKNNPAAADDAVEAPIFLIGLPRTGTTALSHLLSADPANRSLLHWEANDSVPPPTRADYRTDQRFLDALEAPDMLGMINPEFKSIHHDPPDMPIECAVLLGQEFTSLHLATTFNVDGYMQWLLAADHRPAYAYHRMVLQTLQSDYTGRWQLKSPVHLVDPAALLAVYPDARFVLTHRDPANVVASVCSLVRSLTSTFSDADWTDYIRSTWPEVIGTLLDNQNAFRDEQIAAGRAD
;
A
#
# COMPACT_ATOMS: atom_id res chain seq x y z
N MET A 1 20.91 -23.38 33.83
CA MET A 1 19.86 -22.49 34.35
C MET A 1 18.80 -22.33 33.28
N ASN A 2 17.63 -22.91 33.52
CA ASN A 2 16.43 -22.85 32.68
C ASN A 2 16.00 -21.40 32.44
N ARG A 3 15.78 -20.99 31.18
CA ARG A 3 14.86 -19.91 30.85
C ARG A 3 13.83 -20.41 29.85
N ASN A 4 12.62 -20.57 30.37
CA ASN A 4 11.36 -20.79 29.66
C ASN A 4 11.27 -19.91 28.41
N ARG A 5 11.24 -20.52 27.22
CA ARG A 5 10.61 -19.93 26.04
C ARG A 5 9.11 -20.17 26.19
N SER A 6 8.38 -19.18 26.67
CA SER A 6 6.91 -19.18 26.59
C SER A 6 6.53 -19.18 25.11
N ARG A 7 5.96 -20.30 24.64
CA ARG A 7 5.24 -20.34 23.36
C ARG A 7 4.05 -19.38 23.49
N VAL A 8 4.07 -18.32 22.71
CA VAL A 8 2.87 -17.50 22.48
C VAL A 8 1.90 -18.39 21.69
N SER A 9 0.68 -18.55 22.20
CA SER A 9 -0.35 -19.33 21.53
C SER A 9 -0.82 -18.59 20.27
N PRO A 10 -1.20 -19.29 19.18
CA PRO A 10 -1.65 -18.66 17.92
C PRO A 10 -2.84 -17.68 18.06
N GLY A 11 -3.53 -17.67 19.20
CA GLY A 11 -4.66 -16.79 19.50
C GLY A 11 -4.31 -15.41 20.06
N ASP A 12 -3.02 -15.08 20.26
CA ASP A 12 -2.58 -13.78 20.82
C ASP A 12 -1.95 -12.83 19.78
N ALA A 13 -1.96 -13.20 18.50
CA ALA A 13 -1.39 -12.41 17.40
C ALA A 13 -2.33 -11.26 16.98
N ASN A 14 -1.81 -10.03 16.90
CA ASN A 14 -2.55 -8.85 16.44
C ASN A 14 -2.59 -8.79 14.89
N PRO A 15 -3.75 -8.94 14.22
CA PRO A 15 -3.81 -9.08 12.76
C PRO A 15 -3.60 -7.79 11.96
N SER A 16 -3.74 -6.61 12.59
CA SER A 16 -3.53 -5.30 11.95
C SER A 16 -2.10 -5.07 11.42
N ILE A 17 -1.12 -5.77 11.99
CA ILE A 17 0.30 -5.72 11.58
C ILE A 17 0.56 -6.55 10.30
N ILE A 18 -0.31 -7.51 9.99
CA ILE A 18 -0.09 -8.49 8.90
C ILE A 18 -0.28 -7.86 7.51
N ALA A 19 -1.07 -6.78 7.41
CA ALA A 19 -1.35 -6.06 6.16
C ALA A 19 -0.56 -4.74 6.01
N GLY A 20 0.48 -4.51 6.83
CA GLY A 20 1.24 -3.26 6.82
C GLY A 20 0.66 -2.14 7.70
N GLY A 21 -0.30 -2.40 8.59
CA GLY A 21 -0.74 -1.41 9.57
C GLY A 21 0.21 -1.29 10.77
N THR A 22 0.35 -0.09 11.34
CA THR A 22 0.91 0.07 12.69
C THR A 22 -0.10 -0.42 13.73
N ALA A 23 0.38 -0.97 14.85
CA ALA A 23 -0.51 -1.48 15.90
C ALA A 23 -1.37 -0.34 16.47
N PRO A 24 -2.70 -0.44 16.46
CA PRO A 24 -3.56 0.58 17.06
C PRO A 24 -3.41 0.60 18.59
N GLY A 25 -3.66 1.78 19.19
CA GLY A 25 -3.54 2.03 20.62
C GLY A 25 -4.44 1.13 21.50
N SER A 26 -4.24 1.20 22.82
CA SER A 26 -4.87 0.33 23.82
C SER A 26 -6.40 0.24 23.74
N THR A 27 -7.07 1.27 23.21
CA THR A 27 -8.52 1.33 23.01
C THR A 27 -9.03 0.31 21.96
N PHE A 28 -8.27 0.02 20.91
CA PHE A 28 -8.67 -0.95 19.87
C PHE A 28 -8.67 -2.40 20.38
N ARG A 29 -7.78 -2.72 21.33
CA ARG A 29 -7.76 -4.03 22.01
C ARG A 29 -9.06 -4.31 22.78
N SER A 30 -9.82 -3.28 23.13
CA SER A 30 -11.12 -3.42 23.80
C SER A 30 -12.22 -3.86 22.84
N LEU A 31 -12.23 -3.37 21.60
CA LEU A 31 -13.22 -3.73 20.59
C LEU A 31 -13.08 -5.19 20.13
N LEU A 32 -11.83 -5.68 20.00
CA LEU A 32 -11.53 -7.08 19.64
C LEU A 32 -11.88 -8.10 20.75
N ARG A 33 -12.15 -7.66 21.99
CA ARG A 33 -12.39 -8.57 23.14
C ARG A 33 -13.85 -8.95 23.34
N SER A 34 -14.78 -8.42 22.55
CA SER A 34 -16.21 -8.71 22.67
C SER A 34 -16.75 -9.53 21.50
N GLY A 35 -16.32 -10.80 21.42
CA GLY A 35 -17.17 -11.93 21.01
C GLY A 35 -17.48 -12.16 19.51
N GLY A 36 -17.17 -13.38 19.04
CA GLY A 36 -17.89 -14.06 17.96
C GLY A 36 -17.25 -13.92 16.57
N ILE A 37 -17.31 -15.00 15.81
CA ILE A 37 -16.89 -15.12 14.41
C ILE A 37 -17.59 -14.01 13.61
N HIS A 38 -16.85 -12.99 13.18
CA HIS A 38 -17.38 -11.88 12.39
C HIS A 38 -17.01 -12.05 10.92
N THR A 39 -17.97 -12.55 10.14
CA THR A 39 -18.04 -12.23 8.70
C THR A 39 -17.83 -10.72 8.55
N MET A 40 -16.93 -10.25 7.68
CA MET A 40 -16.74 -8.82 7.41
C MET A 40 -18.10 -8.15 7.12
N GLY A 41 -18.64 -7.48 8.13
CA GLY A 41 -19.94 -6.81 8.11
C GLY A 41 -19.83 -5.36 8.56
N LEU A 42 -18.62 -4.80 8.53
CA LEU A 42 -18.37 -3.41 8.88
C LEU A 42 -18.82 -2.51 7.73
N THR A 43 -19.75 -1.63 8.05
CA THR A 43 -20.17 -0.54 7.17
C THR A 43 -19.06 0.50 7.06
N ILE A 44 -19.08 1.29 5.98
CA ILE A 44 -18.16 2.44 5.82
C ILE A 44 -18.23 3.34 7.06
N ASP A 45 -19.42 3.65 7.55
CA ASP A 45 -19.61 4.56 8.69
C ASP A 45 -19.01 4.01 10.00
N GLU A 46 -19.06 2.70 10.22
CA GLU A 46 -18.39 2.06 11.36
C GLU A 46 -16.88 2.18 11.28
N LEU A 47 -16.29 1.97 10.10
CA LEU A 47 -14.86 2.14 9.87
C LEU A 47 -14.41 3.59 10.06
N LEU A 48 -15.20 4.56 9.57
CA LEU A 48 -14.91 5.98 9.75
C LEU A 48 -14.99 6.40 11.22
N ARG A 49 -15.99 5.91 11.96
CA ARG A 49 -16.09 6.15 13.40
C ARG A 49 -14.89 5.55 14.14
N ALA A 50 -14.53 4.30 13.84
CA ALA A 50 -13.38 3.64 14.44
C ALA A 50 -12.06 4.39 14.13
N ALA A 51 -11.88 4.87 12.90
CA ALA A 51 -10.72 5.67 12.51
C ALA A 51 -10.66 7.01 13.24
N SER A 52 -11.82 7.68 13.42
CA SER A 52 -11.93 8.89 14.23
C SER A 52 -11.52 8.62 15.68
N GLU A 53 -12.01 7.54 16.30
CA GLU A 53 -11.63 7.18 17.67
C GLU A 53 -10.12 6.89 17.78
N ALA A 54 -9.56 6.12 16.85
CA ALA A 54 -8.15 5.73 16.83
C ALA A 54 -7.19 6.89 16.53
N SER A 55 -7.65 7.94 15.84
CA SER A 55 -6.88 9.15 15.56
C SER A 55 -6.92 10.19 16.67
N GLY A 56 -7.62 9.92 17.79
CA GLY A 56 -7.78 10.89 18.88
C GLY A 56 -8.93 11.87 18.66
N GLY A 57 -9.89 11.53 17.79
CA GLY A 57 -11.12 12.29 17.55
C GLY A 57 -11.15 13.12 16.27
N LEU A 58 -10.21 12.92 15.34
CA LEU A 58 -10.23 13.61 14.04
C LEU A 58 -11.39 13.09 13.19
N GLN A 59 -12.12 13.99 12.52
CA GLN A 59 -13.34 13.64 11.76
C GLN A 59 -13.31 14.04 10.29
N ASP A 60 -12.32 14.85 9.88
CA ASP A 60 -12.24 15.30 8.49
C ASP A 60 -11.28 14.42 7.69
N PHE A 61 -11.87 13.62 6.81
CA PHE A 61 -11.15 12.73 5.89
C PHE A 61 -10.75 13.45 4.59
N GLY A 62 -10.98 14.75 4.46
CA GLY A 62 -10.67 15.51 3.25
C GLY A 62 -11.64 15.17 2.11
N ASP A 63 -11.12 15.11 0.89
CA ASP A 63 -11.91 14.77 -0.30
C ASP A 63 -12.61 13.40 -0.10
N PRO A 64 -13.93 13.29 -0.36
CA PRO A 64 -14.69 12.05 -0.18
C PRO A 64 -14.44 10.98 -1.24
N SER A 65 -13.60 11.22 -2.26
CA SER A 65 -13.32 10.28 -3.37
C SER A 65 -12.94 8.86 -2.92
N PHE A 66 -12.26 8.72 -1.77
CA PHE A 66 -11.83 7.43 -1.24
C PHE A 66 -12.99 6.49 -0.87
N ARG A 67 -14.18 7.06 -0.64
CA ARG A 67 -15.37 6.29 -0.20
C ARG A 67 -15.85 5.32 -1.26
N GLU A 68 -15.71 5.67 -2.53
CA GLU A 68 -16.13 4.78 -3.63
C GLU A 68 -15.30 3.50 -3.63
N GLY A 69 -13.97 3.63 -3.68
CA GLY A 69 -13.07 2.47 -3.66
C GLY A 69 -13.20 1.64 -2.39
N LEU A 70 -13.38 2.29 -1.23
CA LEU A 70 -13.65 1.59 0.02
C LEU A 70 -14.96 0.80 -0.04
N GLY A 71 -16.04 1.42 -0.54
CA GLY A 71 -17.34 0.75 -0.68
C GLY A 71 -17.27 -0.46 -1.58
N VAL A 72 -16.67 -0.32 -2.77
CA VAL A 72 -16.49 -1.42 -3.72
C VAL A 72 -15.63 -2.53 -3.12
N PHE A 73 -14.57 -2.18 -2.38
CA PHE A 73 -13.73 -3.17 -1.70
C PHE A 73 -14.56 -3.96 -0.68
N LEU A 74 -15.31 -3.28 0.20
CA LEU A 74 -16.16 -3.93 1.20
C LEU A 74 -17.24 -4.81 0.56
N ASP A 75 -17.93 -4.30 -0.45
CA ASP A 75 -18.94 -5.07 -1.18
C ASP A 75 -18.32 -6.32 -1.81
N SER A 76 -17.13 -6.21 -2.39
CA SER A 76 -16.41 -7.35 -2.98
C SER A 76 -15.93 -8.34 -1.91
N THR A 77 -15.52 -7.86 -0.74
CA THR A 77 -15.16 -8.74 0.39
C THR A 77 -16.38 -9.51 0.90
N ALA A 78 -17.57 -8.90 0.89
CA ALA A 78 -18.80 -9.52 1.34
C ALA A 78 -19.39 -10.49 0.30
N ALA A 79 -19.28 -10.17 -1.00
CA ALA A 79 -19.81 -10.97 -2.09
C ALA A 79 -18.88 -12.15 -2.47
N ASP A 80 -17.60 -11.84 -2.69
CA ASP A 80 -16.63 -12.76 -3.29
C ASP A 80 -15.48 -13.11 -2.33
N GLY A 81 -15.34 -12.38 -1.21
CA GLY A 81 -14.28 -12.60 -0.23
C GLY A 81 -14.44 -13.95 0.47
N ARG A 82 -13.43 -14.80 0.35
CA ARG A 82 -13.39 -16.13 0.99
C ARG A 82 -12.39 -16.15 2.15
N PHE A 83 -12.44 -15.13 3.00
CA PHE A 83 -11.43 -14.92 4.03
C PHE A 83 -11.50 -15.97 5.14
N ASN A 84 -10.34 -16.32 5.68
CA ASN A 84 -10.25 -16.92 7.00
C ASN A 84 -10.18 -15.81 8.06
N ALA A 85 -10.15 -16.16 9.35
CA ALA A 85 -10.13 -15.18 10.43
C ALA A 85 -8.92 -14.22 10.38
N ILE A 86 -7.78 -14.67 9.81
CA ILE A 86 -6.61 -13.80 9.60
C ILE A 86 -6.90 -12.80 8.48
N GLY A 87 -7.51 -13.24 7.38
CA GLY A 87 -7.91 -12.40 6.26
C GLY A 87 -8.91 -11.32 6.66
N GLU A 88 -9.95 -11.67 7.41
CA GLU A 88 -10.96 -10.72 7.90
C GLU A 88 -10.30 -9.61 8.72
N ALA A 89 -9.49 -10.00 9.71
CA ALA A 89 -8.85 -9.06 10.60
C ALA A 89 -7.72 -8.25 9.92
N ALA A 90 -7.06 -8.82 8.90
CA ALA A 90 -6.09 -8.10 8.06
C ALA A 90 -6.77 -7.05 7.16
N ALA A 91 -7.89 -7.39 6.53
CA ALA A 91 -8.65 -6.46 5.70
C ALA A 91 -9.22 -5.30 6.52
N GLU A 92 -9.82 -5.59 7.69
CA GLU A 92 -10.29 -4.56 8.63
C GLU A 92 -9.14 -3.69 9.12
N GLY A 93 -8.04 -4.29 9.56
CA GLY A 93 -6.87 -3.58 10.06
C GLY A 93 -6.25 -2.65 9.02
N MET A 94 -6.16 -3.11 7.76
CA MET A 94 -5.69 -2.29 6.64
C MET A 94 -6.63 -1.11 6.38
N CYS A 95 -7.95 -1.34 6.30
CA CYS A 95 -8.92 -0.26 6.09
C CYS A 95 -8.83 0.79 7.19
N LEU A 96 -8.80 0.35 8.45
CA LEU A 96 -8.67 1.23 9.61
C LEU A 96 -7.36 2.01 9.59
N GLY A 97 -6.22 1.35 9.38
CA GLY A 97 -4.91 1.99 9.32
C GLY A 97 -4.82 3.06 8.23
N ASN A 98 -5.33 2.75 7.04
CA ASN A 98 -5.40 3.67 5.91
C ASN A 98 -6.23 4.91 6.23
N LEU A 99 -7.41 4.73 6.85
CA LEU A 99 -8.30 5.81 7.26
C LEU A 99 -7.70 6.67 8.39
N VAL A 100 -7.01 6.05 9.35
CA VAL A 100 -6.32 6.77 10.44
C VAL A 100 -5.18 7.62 9.87
N ASN A 101 -4.35 7.07 8.98
CA ASN A 101 -3.28 7.85 8.36
C ASN A 101 -3.86 9.01 7.53
N ARG A 102 -4.93 8.76 6.76
CA ARG A 102 -5.65 9.79 6.01
C ARG A 102 -6.11 10.95 6.90
N LEU A 103 -6.78 10.65 8.02
CA LEU A 103 -7.22 11.67 8.98
C LEU A 103 -6.05 12.53 9.47
N ARG A 104 -4.92 11.89 9.83
CA ARG A 104 -3.74 12.60 10.32
C ARG A 104 -3.08 13.47 9.25
N VAL A 105 -2.96 12.97 8.01
CA VAL A 105 -2.38 13.73 6.89
C VAL A 105 -3.26 14.93 6.55
N VAL A 106 -4.58 14.74 6.47
CA VAL A 106 -5.54 15.84 6.21
C VAL A 106 -5.48 16.89 7.30
N ASP A 107 -5.49 16.48 8.57
CA ASP A 107 -5.38 17.41 9.70
C ASP A 107 -4.05 18.17 9.70
N TRP A 108 -2.94 17.47 9.39
CA TRP A 108 -1.63 18.11 9.30
C TRP A 108 -1.59 19.18 8.20
N HIS A 109 -2.14 18.90 7.00
CA HIS A 109 -2.18 19.88 5.90
C HIS A 109 -3.04 21.10 6.23
N LYS A 110 -4.16 20.93 6.94
CA LYS A 110 -4.97 22.07 7.41
C LYS A 110 -4.18 23.01 8.32
N ASN A 111 -3.32 22.43 9.15
CA ASN A 111 -2.48 23.18 10.08
C ASN A 111 -1.18 23.68 9.44
N ASN A 112 -0.84 23.21 8.23
CA ASN A 112 0.38 23.55 7.50
C ASN A 112 0.08 23.87 6.03
N PRO A 113 -0.76 24.88 5.72
CA PRO A 113 -1.25 25.11 4.36
C PRO A 113 -0.14 25.42 3.35
N ALA A 114 1.00 25.95 3.79
CA ALA A 114 2.16 26.19 2.92
C ALA A 114 2.73 24.89 2.31
N ALA A 115 2.58 23.75 2.98
CA ALA A 115 3.05 22.46 2.46
C ALA A 115 2.26 21.99 1.23
N ALA A 116 1.03 22.47 1.05
CA ALA A 116 0.25 22.19 -0.15
C ALA A 116 0.86 22.83 -1.41
N ASP A 117 1.60 23.94 -1.24
CA ASP A 117 2.29 24.65 -2.30
C ASP A 117 3.67 24.06 -2.63
N ASP A 118 4.24 23.23 -1.75
CA ASP A 118 5.54 22.60 -1.97
C ASP A 118 5.48 21.64 -3.15
N ALA A 119 6.23 21.93 -4.21
CA ALA A 119 6.25 21.08 -5.39
C ALA A 119 6.95 19.73 -5.11
N VAL A 120 6.39 18.66 -5.67
CA VAL A 120 7.09 17.38 -5.81
C VAL A 120 7.81 17.43 -7.16
N GLU A 121 8.99 18.05 -7.18
CA GLU A 121 9.69 18.40 -8.43
C GLU A 121 10.40 17.21 -9.07
N ALA A 122 10.13 17.01 -10.36
CA ALA A 122 10.73 16.01 -11.25
C ALA A 122 11.00 14.65 -10.58
N PRO A 123 9.98 14.01 -9.97
CA PRO A 123 10.11 12.72 -9.31
C PRO A 123 10.48 11.64 -10.32
N ILE A 124 11.29 10.68 -9.88
CA ILE A 124 11.64 9.49 -10.65
C ILE A 124 10.65 8.39 -10.29
N PHE A 125 9.89 7.91 -11.28
CA PHE A 125 9.02 6.75 -11.16
C PHE A 125 9.62 5.55 -11.87
N LEU A 126 10.01 4.55 -11.08
CA LEU A 126 10.33 3.21 -11.54
C LEU A 126 9.03 2.47 -11.87
N ILE A 127 8.80 2.28 -13.16
CA ILE A 127 7.62 1.56 -13.68
C ILE A 127 8.05 0.26 -14.36
N GLY A 128 7.11 -0.67 -14.43
CA GLY A 128 7.34 -1.99 -15.01
C GLY A 128 6.42 -3.02 -14.35
N LEU A 129 6.21 -4.11 -15.06
CA LEU A 129 5.46 -5.25 -14.52
C LEU A 129 6.13 -5.77 -13.23
N PRO A 130 5.41 -6.48 -12.35
CA PRO A 130 6.03 -7.13 -11.20
C PRO A 130 7.19 -8.03 -11.64
N ARG A 131 8.20 -8.18 -10.76
CA ARG A 131 9.32 -9.13 -10.95
C ARG A 131 10.25 -8.79 -12.12
N THR A 132 10.33 -7.53 -12.53
CA THR A 132 11.23 -6.98 -13.58
C THR A 132 12.54 -6.39 -13.03
N GLY A 133 12.78 -6.49 -11.72
CA GLY A 133 13.99 -5.95 -11.06
C GLY A 133 13.82 -4.55 -10.45
N THR A 134 12.59 -4.01 -10.44
CA THR A 134 12.30 -2.68 -9.87
C THR A 134 12.76 -2.51 -8.41
N THR A 135 12.71 -3.57 -7.59
CA THR A 135 13.15 -3.52 -6.18
C THR A 135 14.65 -3.30 -6.06
N ALA A 136 15.45 -4.06 -6.82
CA ALA A 136 16.90 -3.91 -6.83
C ALA A 136 17.30 -2.51 -7.34
N LEU A 137 16.62 -2.01 -8.37
CA LEU A 137 16.85 -0.67 -8.90
C LEU A 137 16.43 0.42 -7.89
N SER A 138 15.30 0.27 -7.19
CA SER A 138 14.86 1.18 -6.14
C SER A 138 15.89 1.29 -5.01
N HIS A 139 16.43 0.14 -4.57
CA HIS A 139 17.48 0.11 -3.55
C HIS A 139 18.80 0.74 -4.03
N LEU A 140 19.14 0.57 -5.31
CA LEU A 140 20.32 1.21 -5.89
C LEU A 140 20.14 2.73 -5.94
N LEU A 141 18.98 3.22 -6.39
CA LEU A 141 18.70 4.66 -6.46
C LEU A 141 18.57 5.31 -5.08
N SER A 142 18.13 4.55 -4.06
CA SER A 142 18.07 5.03 -2.68
C SER A 142 19.45 5.24 -2.03
N ALA A 143 20.53 4.76 -2.66
CA ALA A 143 21.89 4.98 -2.17
C ALA A 143 22.43 6.39 -2.49
N ASP A 144 21.82 7.11 -3.44
CA ASP A 144 22.20 8.48 -3.76
C ASP A 144 21.61 9.45 -2.71
N PRO A 145 22.43 10.22 -1.97
CA PRO A 145 21.95 11.15 -0.95
C PRO A 145 21.13 12.34 -1.51
N ALA A 146 21.16 12.58 -2.83
CA ALA A 146 20.28 13.56 -3.48
C ALA A 146 18.87 13.02 -3.72
N ASN A 147 18.71 11.69 -3.72
CA ASN A 147 17.41 11.04 -3.85
C ASN A 147 16.79 10.83 -2.47
N ARG A 148 15.46 10.85 -2.46
CA ARG A 148 14.64 10.43 -1.33
C ARG A 148 13.72 9.30 -1.78
N SER A 149 13.64 8.27 -0.95
CA SER A 149 12.72 7.15 -1.16
C SER A 149 11.52 7.27 -0.23
N LEU A 150 10.37 6.74 -0.65
CA LEU A 150 9.29 6.45 0.27
C LEU A 150 9.66 5.22 1.09
N LEU A 151 9.85 5.35 2.40
CA LEU A 151 10.14 4.21 3.26
C LEU A 151 8.86 3.60 3.85
N HIS A 152 8.90 2.30 4.13
CA HIS A 152 7.74 1.56 4.65
C HIS A 152 7.19 2.20 5.94
N TRP A 153 8.07 2.53 6.90
CA TRP A 153 7.63 3.14 8.16
C TRP A 153 6.96 4.51 7.98
N GLU A 154 7.42 5.32 7.01
CA GLU A 154 6.83 6.64 6.69
C GLU A 154 5.46 6.50 6.01
N ALA A 155 5.29 5.48 5.17
CA ALA A 155 4.07 5.28 4.40
C ALA A 155 2.87 4.95 5.29
N ASN A 156 3.08 4.17 6.36
CA ASN A 156 2.02 3.70 7.24
C ASN A 156 1.75 4.62 8.44
N ASP A 157 2.70 5.48 8.80
CA ASP A 157 2.53 6.47 9.87
C ASP A 157 3.19 7.79 9.45
N SER A 158 2.52 8.53 8.57
CA SER A 158 3.11 9.68 7.87
C SER A 158 3.18 10.97 8.71
N VAL A 159 2.49 11.01 9.85
CA VAL A 159 2.35 12.22 10.68
C VAL A 159 2.66 11.91 12.15
N PRO A 160 3.50 12.72 12.83
CA PRO A 160 4.15 13.95 12.36
C PRO A 160 5.13 13.69 11.20
N PRO A 161 5.38 14.58 10.23
CA PRO A 161 6.36 14.27 9.19
C PRO A 161 7.76 14.12 9.81
N PRO A 162 8.62 13.25 9.25
CA PRO A 162 9.95 13.04 9.78
C PRO A 162 10.83 14.27 9.56
N THR A 163 11.72 14.57 10.52
CA THR A 163 12.64 15.70 10.43
C THR A 163 14.04 15.23 10.05
N ARG A 164 14.85 16.12 9.44
CA ARG A 164 16.24 15.79 9.14
C ARG A 164 17.09 15.58 10.39
N ALA A 165 16.74 16.26 11.48
CA ALA A 165 17.50 16.22 12.74
C ALA A 165 17.39 14.87 13.44
N ASP A 166 16.22 14.24 13.39
CA ASP A 166 15.92 13.01 14.14
C ASP A 166 15.53 11.82 13.25
N TYR A 167 15.69 11.89 11.93
CA TYR A 167 15.21 10.86 10.98
C TYR A 167 15.50 9.40 11.37
N ARG A 168 16.72 9.12 11.89
CA ARG A 168 17.15 7.76 12.31
C ARG A 168 16.93 7.47 13.80
N THR A 169 16.39 8.42 14.52
CA THR A 169 16.04 8.35 15.95
C THR A 169 14.55 8.64 16.19
N ASP A 170 13.77 8.84 15.14
CA ASP A 170 12.33 9.01 15.19
C ASP A 170 11.73 7.78 15.87
N GLN A 171 10.84 7.99 16.84
CA GLN A 171 10.28 6.88 17.60
C GLN A 171 9.51 5.91 16.71
N ARG A 172 8.84 6.38 15.65
CA ARG A 172 8.13 5.51 14.69
C ARG A 172 9.09 4.66 13.88
N PHE A 173 10.25 5.22 13.52
CA PHE A 173 11.31 4.46 12.87
C PHE A 173 11.83 3.35 13.79
N LEU A 174 12.10 3.66 15.06
CA LEU A 174 12.56 2.68 16.05
C LEU A 174 11.50 1.60 16.32
N ASP A 175 10.24 2.01 16.52
CA ASP A 175 9.12 1.10 16.72
C ASP A 175 8.93 0.17 15.52
N ALA A 176 9.08 0.68 14.30
CA ALA A 176 8.99 -0.13 13.09
C ALA A 176 10.12 -1.17 12.99
N LEU A 177 11.35 -0.84 13.43
CA LEU A 177 12.46 -1.79 13.49
C LEU A 177 12.30 -2.86 14.56
N GLU A 178 11.61 -2.54 15.66
CA GLU A 178 11.35 -3.48 16.76
C GLU A 178 10.07 -4.31 16.55
N ALA A 179 9.20 -3.91 15.62
CA ALA A 179 7.95 -4.59 15.34
C ALA A 179 8.19 -6.05 14.87
N PRO A 180 7.42 -7.02 15.39
CA PRO A 180 7.53 -8.40 14.93
C PRO A 180 7.04 -8.52 13.48
N ASP A 181 7.82 -9.23 12.65
CA ASP A 181 7.43 -9.60 11.29
C ASP A 181 6.36 -10.71 11.31
N MET A 182 5.13 -10.31 11.60
CA MET A 182 4.00 -11.21 11.76
C MET A 182 3.68 -11.98 10.47
N LEU A 183 3.75 -11.32 9.31
CA LEU A 183 3.51 -11.98 8.03
C LEU A 183 4.57 -13.04 7.77
N GLY A 184 5.85 -12.75 8.00
CA GLY A 184 6.92 -13.73 7.88
C GLY A 184 6.84 -14.88 8.89
N MET A 185 6.24 -14.65 10.06
CA MET A 185 5.97 -15.72 11.04
C MET A 185 4.83 -16.65 10.59
N ILE A 186 3.82 -16.12 9.91
CA ILE A 186 2.65 -16.87 9.44
C ILE A 186 2.93 -17.56 8.10
N ASN A 187 3.63 -16.87 7.21
CA ASN A 187 3.99 -17.34 5.88
C ASN A 187 5.49 -17.13 5.58
N PRO A 188 6.37 -17.99 6.13
CA PRO A 188 7.81 -17.90 5.92
C PRO A 188 8.22 -18.03 4.44
N GLU A 189 7.46 -18.77 3.64
CA GLU A 189 7.71 -18.92 2.20
C GLU A 189 7.49 -17.59 1.48
N PHE A 190 6.40 -16.87 1.77
CA PHE A 190 6.15 -15.55 1.21
C PHE A 190 7.24 -14.54 1.55
N LYS A 191 7.77 -14.54 2.78
CA LYS A 191 8.91 -13.68 3.17
C LYS A 191 10.14 -13.86 2.28
N SER A 192 10.39 -15.08 1.80
CA SER A 192 11.50 -15.34 0.87
C SER A 192 11.27 -14.76 -0.53
N ILE A 193 10.01 -14.48 -0.88
CA ILE A 193 9.58 -13.96 -2.18
C ILE A 193 9.42 -12.43 -2.13
N HIS A 194 9.05 -11.88 -0.96
CA HIS A 194 8.71 -10.49 -0.71
C HIS A 194 9.33 -10.02 0.62
N HIS A 195 10.36 -9.17 0.53
CA HIS A 195 11.15 -8.71 1.67
C HIS A 195 11.16 -7.18 1.70
N ASP A 196 10.33 -6.61 2.57
CA ASP A 196 10.13 -5.17 2.71
C ASP A 196 10.47 -4.75 4.14
N PRO A 197 11.76 -4.53 4.45
CA PRO A 197 12.13 -4.13 5.79
C PRO A 197 11.67 -2.67 6.01
N PRO A 198 11.35 -2.30 7.26
CA PRO A 198 10.71 -1.03 7.58
C PRO A 198 11.53 0.18 7.13
N ASP A 199 12.86 0.05 7.08
CA ASP A 199 13.82 1.12 6.78
C ASP A 199 14.28 1.20 5.31
N MET A 200 13.62 0.46 4.41
CA MET A 200 13.94 0.44 2.98
C MET A 200 12.78 0.95 2.12
N PRO A 201 13.05 1.29 0.83
CA PRO A 201 12.03 1.79 -0.08
C PRO A 201 10.84 0.82 -0.22
N ILE A 202 9.64 1.36 -0.07
CA ILE A 202 8.37 0.63 -0.24
C ILE A 202 7.68 1.04 -1.54
N GLU A 203 6.67 0.25 -1.95
CA GLU A 203 5.89 0.57 -3.14
C GLU A 203 4.86 1.68 -2.89
N CYS A 204 4.67 2.57 -3.86
CA CYS A 204 3.61 3.60 -3.85
C CYS A 204 2.19 3.02 -3.71
N ALA A 205 2.02 1.72 -3.99
CA ALA A 205 0.75 1.02 -3.84
C ALA A 205 0.17 1.12 -2.42
N VAL A 206 1.03 1.29 -1.40
CA VAL A 206 0.63 1.52 -0.01
C VAL A 206 -0.10 2.86 0.14
N LEU A 207 0.46 3.95 -0.40
CA LEU A 207 -0.17 5.27 -0.34
C LEU A 207 -1.43 5.35 -1.19
N LEU A 208 -1.44 4.76 -2.38
CA LEU A 208 -2.66 4.67 -3.20
C LEU A 208 -3.75 3.83 -2.52
N GLY A 209 -3.35 2.85 -1.70
CA GLY A 209 -4.27 2.06 -0.89
C GLY A 209 -5.01 2.89 0.16
N GLN A 210 -4.45 4.03 0.58
CA GLN A 210 -5.12 4.97 1.50
C GLN A 210 -6.24 5.79 0.83
N GLU A 211 -6.26 5.83 -0.50
CA GLU A 211 -7.40 6.29 -1.32
C GLU A 211 -8.31 5.10 -1.70
N PHE A 212 -8.01 3.88 -1.26
CA PHE A 212 -8.72 2.66 -1.65
C PHE A 212 -8.80 2.43 -3.16
N THR A 213 -7.83 2.96 -3.91
CA THR A 213 -7.71 2.78 -5.37
C THR A 213 -6.31 2.24 -5.67
N SER A 214 -6.08 0.96 -5.40
CA SER A 214 -4.76 0.35 -5.53
C SER A 214 -4.83 -1.14 -5.82
N LEU A 215 -3.96 -1.59 -6.74
CA LEU A 215 -3.77 -3.01 -7.04
C LEU A 215 -3.32 -3.81 -5.80
N HIS A 216 -2.77 -3.15 -4.79
CA HIS A 216 -2.41 -3.75 -3.51
C HIS A 216 -3.58 -4.52 -2.88
N LEU A 217 -4.78 -3.92 -2.81
CA LEU A 217 -5.95 -4.54 -2.17
C LEU A 217 -6.38 -5.79 -2.95
N ALA A 218 -6.44 -5.69 -4.28
CA ALA A 218 -6.83 -6.78 -5.15
C ALA A 218 -5.83 -7.95 -5.11
N THR A 219 -4.52 -7.64 -5.02
CA THR A 219 -3.44 -8.64 -4.94
C THR A 219 -3.45 -9.39 -3.60
N THR A 220 -3.69 -8.67 -2.51
CA THR A 220 -3.64 -9.22 -1.16
C THR A 220 -4.84 -10.12 -0.88
N PHE A 221 -6.04 -9.69 -1.28
CA PHE A 221 -7.29 -10.32 -0.85
C PHE A 221 -8.01 -11.14 -1.94
N ASN A 222 -7.60 -11.08 -3.21
CA ASN A 222 -8.29 -11.72 -4.33
C ASN A 222 -9.80 -11.42 -4.35
N VAL A 223 -10.13 -10.16 -4.55
CA VAL A 223 -11.52 -9.69 -4.65
C VAL A 223 -11.80 -9.25 -6.09
N ASP A 224 -12.53 -10.09 -6.84
CA ASP A 224 -12.70 -9.94 -8.29
C ASP A 224 -13.50 -8.68 -8.65
N GLY A 225 -14.62 -8.42 -7.97
CA GLY A 225 -15.42 -7.20 -8.18
C GLY A 225 -14.58 -5.91 -8.03
N TYR A 226 -13.72 -5.87 -7.01
CA TYR A 226 -12.82 -4.74 -6.78
C TYR A 226 -11.71 -4.66 -7.85
N MET A 227 -11.14 -5.78 -8.29
CA MET A 227 -10.16 -5.80 -9.38
C MET A 227 -10.77 -5.23 -10.67
N GLN A 228 -11.98 -5.64 -11.03
CA GLN A 228 -12.67 -5.16 -12.22
C GLN A 228 -12.97 -3.66 -12.15
N TRP A 229 -13.47 -3.17 -11.01
CA TRP A 229 -13.67 -1.74 -10.78
C TRP A 229 -12.34 -0.98 -10.87
N LEU A 230 -11.28 -1.47 -10.21
CA LEU A 230 -9.97 -0.81 -10.16
C LEU A 230 -9.39 -0.57 -11.56
N LEU A 231 -9.50 -1.55 -12.45
CA LEU A 231 -8.99 -1.43 -13.83
C LEU A 231 -9.74 -0.40 -14.67
N ALA A 232 -10.96 0.00 -14.26
CA ALA A 232 -11.80 0.96 -14.97
C ALA A 232 -11.96 2.32 -14.25
N ALA A 233 -11.57 2.40 -12.98
CA ALA A 233 -11.72 3.58 -12.14
C ALA A 233 -10.85 4.76 -12.64
N ASP A 234 -11.19 5.98 -12.22
CA ASP A 234 -10.33 7.14 -12.37
C ASP A 234 -9.26 7.15 -11.25
N HIS A 235 -7.99 7.05 -11.63
CA HIS A 235 -6.88 7.00 -10.66
C HIS A 235 -6.36 8.38 -10.23
N ARG A 236 -6.85 9.47 -10.83
CA ARG A 236 -6.36 10.84 -10.51
C ARG A 236 -6.54 11.24 -9.04
N PRO A 237 -7.66 10.94 -8.35
CA PRO A 237 -7.80 11.24 -6.93
C PRO A 237 -6.74 10.51 -6.07
N ALA A 238 -6.41 9.27 -6.42
CA ALA A 238 -5.38 8.50 -5.72
C ALA A 238 -3.99 9.10 -5.86
N TYR A 239 -3.64 9.57 -7.06
CA TYR A 239 -2.38 10.29 -7.26
C TYR A 239 -2.36 11.67 -6.60
N ALA A 240 -3.50 12.37 -6.55
CA ALA A 240 -3.61 13.64 -5.82
C ALA A 240 -3.38 13.44 -4.31
N TYR A 241 -4.01 12.42 -3.71
CA TYR A 241 -3.77 12.06 -2.31
C TYR A 241 -2.32 11.59 -2.09
N HIS A 242 -1.78 10.76 -2.98
CA HIS A 242 -0.38 10.34 -2.95
C HIS A 242 0.57 11.54 -2.95
N ARG A 243 0.32 12.58 -3.77
CA ARG A 243 1.10 13.82 -3.76
C ARG A 243 1.01 14.54 -2.42
N MET A 244 -0.18 14.62 -1.83
CA MET A 244 -0.39 15.24 -0.53
C MET A 244 0.45 14.56 0.57
N VAL A 245 0.52 13.22 0.57
CA VAL A 245 1.37 12.48 1.52
C VAL A 245 2.86 12.75 1.27
N LEU A 246 3.31 12.75 0.02
CA LEU A 246 4.71 13.08 -0.30
C LEU A 246 5.08 14.51 0.14
N GLN A 247 4.18 15.47 -0.04
CA GLN A 247 4.33 16.85 0.44
C GLN A 247 4.47 16.90 1.97
N THR A 248 3.63 16.14 2.70
CA THR A 248 3.77 16.00 4.15
C THR A 248 5.14 15.48 4.51
N LEU A 249 5.52 14.33 3.94
CA LEU A 249 6.77 13.67 4.25
C LEU A 249 7.99 14.56 3.92
N GLN A 250 7.95 15.38 2.88
CA GLN A 250 9.07 16.25 2.43
C GLN A 250 9.22 17.58 3.13
N SER A 251 8.27 17.94 4.00
CA SER A 251 8.26 19.25 4.67
C SER A 251 9.57 19.64 5.37
N ASP A 252 10.30 18.68 5.98
CA ASP A 252 11.63 18.94 6.56
C ASP A 252 12.74 17.99 6.06
N TYR A 253 12.38 16.81 5.55
CA TYR A 253 13.33 15.86 4.97
C TYR A 253 13.27 15.86 3.43
N THR A 254 13.92 16.83 2.80
CA THR A 254 13.87 17.02 1.34
C THR A 254 14.84 16.13 0.55
N GLY A 255 14.50 15.88 -0.72
CA GLY A 255 15.30 15.19 -1.73
C GLY A 255 14.48 14.94 -3.00
N ARG A 256 15.11 14.56 -4.10
CA ARG A 256 14.36 14.16 -5.31
C ARG A 256 13.69 12.82 -5.05
N TRP A 257 12.37 12.78 -5.14
CA TRP A 257 11.65 11.52 -4.95
C TRP A 257 12.06 10.47 -5.98
N GLN A 258 12.40 9.28 -5.50
CA GLN A 258 12.50 8.05 -6.27
C GLN A 258 11.41 7.10 -5.75
N LEU A 259 10.52 6.71 -6.64
CA LEU A 259 9.25 6.07 -6.34
C LEU A 259 9.08 4.87 -7.25
N LYS A 260 8.36 3.87 -6.80
CA LYS A 260 8.28 2.59 -7.51
C LYS A 260 6.99 1.88 -7.19
N SER A 261 6.31 1.37 -8.19
CA SER A 261 5.22 0.40 -8.00
C SER A 261 4.75 -0.14 -9.35
N PRO A 262 4.39 -1.44 -9.46
CA PRO A 262 3.73 -1.94 -10.66
C PRO A 262 2.33 -1.35 -10.85
N VAL A 263 1.70 -0.84 -9.77
CA VAL A 263 0.38 -0.18 -9.81
C VAL A 263 0.36 1.02 -10.76
N HIS A 264 1.52 1.64 -11.01
CA HIS A 264 1.64 2.75 -11.95
C HIS A 264 1.25 2.37 -13.37
N LEU A 265 1.26 1.09 -13.72
CA LEU A 265 0.82 0.59 -15.02
C LEU A 265 -0.69 0.36 -15.11
N VAL A 266 -1.45 0.48 -14.01
CA VAL A 266 -2.92 0.43 -14.08
C VAL A 266 -3.44 1.64 -14.84
N ASP A 267 -2.95 2.83 -14.50
CA ASP A 267 -3.24 4.07 -15.22
C ASP A 267 -2.03 5.02 -15.16
N PRO A 268 -1.05 4.85 -16.07
CA PRO A 268 0.12 5.71 -16.13
C PRO A 268 -0.22 7.13 -16.62
N ALA A 269 -1.36 7.33 -17.28
CA ALA A 269 -1.81 8.64 -17.72
C ALA A 269 -2.30 9.49 -16.55
N ALA A 270 -3.05 8.92 -15.60
CA ALA A 270 -3.41 9.60 -14.35
C ALA A 270 -2.18 10.00 -13.52
N LEU A 271 -1.16 9.14 -13.48
CA LEU A 271 0.11 9.46 -12.84
C LEU A 271 0.77 10.69 -13.48
N LEU A 272 0.91 10.68 -14.81
CA LEU A 272 1.50 11.80 -15.57
C LEU A 272 0.67 13.09 -15.43
N ALA A 273 -0.66 12.99 -15.31
CA ALA A 273 -1.52 14.15 -15.11
C ALA A 273 -1.25 14.88 -13.78
N VAL A 274 -0.90 14.14 -12.72
CA VAL A 274 -0.57 14.73 -11.40
C VAL A 274 0.90 15.15 -11.30
N TYR A 275 1.80 14.43 -12.00
CA TYR A 275 3.24 14.70 -12.04
C TYR A 275 3.70 14.95 -13.49
N PRO A 276 3.38 16.10 -14.08
CA PRO A 276 3.66 16.36 -15.49
C PRO A 276 5.17 16.46 -15.82
N ASP A 277 6.01 16.68 -14.82
CA ASP A 277 7.46 16.75 -14.91
C ASP A 277 8.17 15.45 -14.44
N ALA A 278 7.41 14.39 -14.17
CA ALA A 278 7.94 13.09 -13.78
C ALA A 278 8.91 12.51 -14.80
N ARG A 279 9.90 11.78 -14.30
CA ARG A 279 10.84 10.98 -15.09
C ARG A 279 10.55 9.51 -14.89
N PHE A 280 10.37 8.77 -15.98
CA PHE A 280 10.03 7.36 -15.91
C PHE A 280 11.25 6.51 -16.25
N VAL A 281 11.54 5.53 -15.40
CA VAL A 281 12.49 4.46 -15.72
C VAL A 281 11.69 3.18 -15.86
N LEU A 282 11.63 2.68 -17.09
CA LEU A 282 10.88 1.49 -17.43
C LEU A 282 11.77 0.25 -17.40
N THR A 283 11.36 -0.74 -16.61
CA THR A 283 12.03 -2.05 -16.53
C THR A 283 11.29 -3.09 -17.37
N HIS A 284 12.05 -3.99 -18.01
CA HIS A 284 11.52 -4.99 -18.92
C HIS A 284 11.92 -6.40 -18.50
N ARG A 285 11.01 -7.35 -18.69
CA ARG A 285 11.24 -8.79 -18.57
C ARG A 285 10.30 -9.51 -19.52
N ASP A 286 10.68 -10.71 -19.94
CA ASP A 286 9.80 -11.59 -20.72
C ASP A 286 8.44 -11.77 -20.01
N PRO A 287 7.32 -11.36 -20.63
CA PRO A 287 6.00 -11.37 -20.00
C PRO A 287 5.53 -12.78 -19.64
N ALA A 288 5.94 -13.83 -20.37
CA ALA A 288 5.57 -15.20 -20.03
C ALA A 288 6.12 -15.61 -18.65
N ASN A 289 7.37 -15.21 -18.38
CA ASN A 289 8.01 -15.43 -17.09
C ASN A 289 7.40 -14.56 -15.97
N VAL A 290 6.95 -13.34 -16.31
CA VAL A 290 6.25 -12.46 -15.37
C VAL A 290 4.93 -13.08 -14.93
N VAL A 291 4.08 -13.51 -15.87
CA VAL A 291 2.76 -14.10 -15.56
C VAL A 291 2.90 -15.28 -14.60
N ALA A 292 3.79 -16.25 -14.91
CA ALA A 292 4.02 -17.39 -14.05
C ALA A 292 4.47 -16.99 -12.64
N SER A 293 5.36 -16.00 -12.53
CA SER A 293 5.84 -15.51 -11.23
C SER A 293 4.76 -14.77 -10.45
N VAL A 294 3.88 -14.01 -11.12
CA VAL A 294 2.78 -13.28 -10.47
C VAL A 294 1.73 -14.26 -9.96
N CYS A 295 1.33 -15.24 -10.76
CA CYS A 295 0.39 -16.28 -10.30
C CYS A 295 0.95 -17.03 -9.08
N SER A 296 2.26 -17.33 -9.04
CA SER A 296 2.91 -17.94 -7.87
C SER A 296 2.90 -17.02 -6.64
N LEU A 297 3.17 -15.72 -6.82
CA LEU A 297 3.16 -14.71 -5.76
C LEU A 297 1.76 -14.61 -5.15
N VAL A 298 0.75 -14.39 -6.00
CA VAL A 298 -0.64 -14.23 -5.58
C VAL A 298 -1.11 -15.47 -4.84
N ARG A 299 -0.87 -16.67 -5.39
CA ARG A 299 -1.26 -17.92 -4.73
C ARG A 299 -0.67 -18.03 -3.32
N SER A 300 0.61 -17.71 -3.15
CA SER A 300 1.30 -17.73 -1.85
C SER A 300 0.73 -16.69 -0.88
N LEU A 301 0.43 -15.49 -1.38
CA LEU A 301 -0.13 -14.42 -0.56
C LEU A 301 -1.55 -14.77 -0.09
N THR A 302 -2.42 -15.14 -1.03
CA THR A 302 -3.83 -15.47 -0.77
C THR A 302 -3.99 -16.61 0.22
N SER A 303 -3.14 -17.64 0.18
CA SER A 303 -3.21 -18.75 1.14
C SER A 303 -2.98 -18.34 2.60
N THR A 304 -2.50 -17.11 2.83
CA THR A 304 -2.38 -16.52 4.17
C THR A 304 -3.74 -16.08 4.71
N PHE A 305 -4.55 -15.48 3.84
CA PHE A 305 -5.78 -14.76 4.19
C PHE A 305 -7.05 -15.54 3.86
N SER A 306 -6.93 -16.68 3.19
CA SER A 306 -8.04 -17.49 2.73
C SER A 306 -7.68 -18.96 2.73
N ASP A 307 -8.60 -19.82 3.19
CA ASP A 307 -8.47 -21.28 3.13
C ASP A 307 -9.09 -21.86 1.84
N ALA A 308 -9.59 -21.00 0.96
CA ALA A 308 -10.22 -21.39 -0.28
C ALA A 308 -9.22 -21.76 -1.38
N ASP A 309 -9.65 -22.63 -2.29
CA ASP A 309 -8.93 -22.82 -3.55
C ASP A 309 -9.24 -21.67 -4.51
N TRP A 310 -8.21 -20.87 -4.81
CA TRP A 310 -8.23 -19.77 -5.76
C TRP A 310 -7.55 -20.10 -7.09
N THR A 311 -7.20 -21.37 -7.34
CA THR A 311 -6.41 -21.77 -8.51
C THR A 311 -7.05 -21.35 -9.84
N ASP A 312 -8.35 -21.57 -9.99
CA ASP A 312 -9.06 -21.24 -11.24
C ASP A 312 -9.13 -19.73 -11.46
N TYR A 313 -9.49 -18.97 -10.43
CA TYR A 313 -9.46 -17.50 -10.46
C TYR A 313 -8.06 -16.98 -10.80
N ILE A 314 -7.03 -17.49 -10.13
CA ILE A 314 -5.66 -17.02 -10.35
C ILE A 314 -5.22 -17.31 -11.79
N ARG A 315 -5.60 -18.48 -12.32
CA ARG A 315 -5.28 -18.89 -13.69
C ARG A 315 -6.01 -18.06 -14.74
N SER A 316 -7.28 -17.68 -14.50
CA SER A 316 -8.06 -16.90 -15.47
C SER A 316 -7.77 -15.41 -15.41
N THR A 317 -7.65 -14.86 -14.21
CA THR A 317 -7.70 -13.40 -14.01
C THR A 317 -6.32 -12.75 -14.12
N TRP A 318 -5.28 -13.34 -13.51
CA TRP A 318 -3.97 -12.69 -13.46
C TRP A 318 -3.25 -12.59 -14.81
N PRO A 319 -3.35 -13.55 -15.75
CA PRO A 319 -2.82 -13.34 -17.09
C PRO A 319 -3.44 -12.12 -17.80
N GLU A 320 -4.76 -11.93 -17.66
CA GLU A 320 -5.48 -10.78 -18.24
C GLU A 320 -5.08 -9.46 -17.57
N VAL A 321 -4.97 -9.44 -16.24
CA VAL A 321 -4.45 -8.27 -15.50
C VAL A 321 -3.06 -7.90 -15.99
N ILE A 322 -2.14 -8.88 -16.08
CA ILE A 322 -0.77 -8.62 -16.55
C ILE A 322 -0.74 -8.19 -18.02
N GLY A 323 -1.60 -8.76 -18.86
CA GLY A 323 -1.79 -8.32 -20.24
C GLY A 323 -2.20 -6.85 -20.30
N THR A 324 -3.19 -6.46 -19.51
CA THR A 324 -3.67 -5.07 -19.41
C THR A 324 -2.56 -4.11 -18.96
N LEU A 325 -1.80 -4.46 -17.92
CA LEU A 325 -0.67 -3.64 -17.46
C LEU A 325 0.42 -3.51 -18.53
N LEU A 326 0.67 -4.58 -19.31
CA LEU A 326 1.65 -4.57 -20.39
C LEU A 326 1.19 -3.68 -21.56
N ASP A 327 -0.09 -3.75 -21.91
CA ASP A 327 -0.68 -2.91 -22.95
C ASP A 327 -0.62 -1.43 -22.57
N ASN A 328 -1.03 -1.10 -21.34
CA ASN A 328 -0.92 0.26 -20.79
C ASN A 328 0.53 0.76 -20.78
N GLN A 329 1.48 -0.10 -20.37
CA GLN A 329 2.90 0.22 -20.39
C GLN A 329 3.40 0.56 -21.80
N ASN A 330 3.05 -0.27 -22.80
CA ASN A 330 3.50 -0.07 -24.17
C ASN A 330 2.88 1.18 -24.79
N ALA A 331 1.56 1.36 -24.63
CA ALA A 331 0.85 2.55 -25.09
C ALA A 331 1.46 3.83 -24.49
N PHE A 332 1.63 3.85 -23.17
CA PHE A 332 2.22 5.00 -22.47
C PHE A 332 3.64 5.30 -22.95
N ARG A 333 4.50 4.29 -23.05
CA ARG A 333 5.88 4.43 -23.56
C ARG A 333 5.88 5.03 -24.97
N ASP A 334 5.07 4.48 -25.86
CA ASP A 334 5.04 4.89 -27.26
C ASP A 334 4.52 6.33 -27.41
N GLU A 335 3.54 6.73 -26.58
CA GLU A 335 3.10 8.13 -26.46
C GLU A 335 4.20 9.06 -25.94
N GLN A 336 4.98 8.65 -24.93
CA GLN A 336 6.09 9.46 -24.42
C GLN A 336 7.20 9.65 -25.48
N ILE A 337 7.53 8.59 -26.22
CA ILE A 337 8.49 8.64 -27.33
C ILE A 337 7.97 9.58 -28.43
N ALA A 338 6.72 9.43 -28.85
CA ALA A 338 6.11 10.25 -29.88
C ALA A 338 6.06 11.74 -29.49
N ALA A 339 5.91 12.03 -28.19
CA ALA A 339 5.96 13.37 -27.62
C ALA A 339 7.38 13.95 -27.45
N GLY A 340 8.43 13.22 -27.83
CA GLY A 340 9.82 13.66 -27.69
C GLY A 340 10.31 13.72 -26.24
N ARG A 341 9.68 12.94 -25.34
CA ARG A 341 10.05 12.82 -23.93
C ARG A 341 10.91 11.58 -23.62
N ALA A 342 11.38 10.89 -24.65
CA ALA A 342 12.37 9.83 -24.54
C ALA A 342 13.77 10.40 -24.82
N ASP A 343 14.73 10.03 -23.98
CA ASP A 343 16.15 10.36 -24.16
C ASP A 343 16.77 9.66 -25.38
#